data_AF-A0A1F8N8A8-F1
#
_entry.id   AF-A0A1F8N8A8-F1
#
_cell.length_a   1.000
_cell.length_b   1.000
_cell.length_c   1.000
_cell.angle_alpha   90.00
_cell.angle_beta   90.00
_cell.angle_gamma   90.00
#
_symmetry.space_group_name_H-M   'P 1'
#
loop_
_entity.id
_entity.type
_entity.pdbx_description
1 polymer ?
#
loop_
_entity_poly.entity_id
_entity_poly.type
_entity_poly.pdbx_seq_one_letter_code
_entity_poly.pdbx_strand_id
1 'polypeptide(L)' 'MLIRTRVFEIANNKFSNLSDLAGAMGISVSQIYRVREGKRGINEKFIIGAKQAFPDYRLDELFYFVNGRTPRK' A
#
# COMPACT_ATOMS: atom_id res chain seq x y z
N MET A 1 -7.14 0.62 16.22
CA MET A 1 -6.01 0.05 15.45
C MET A 1 -6.02 0.68 14.07
N LEU A 2 -4.87 1.04 13.52
CA LEU A 2 -4.76 1.56 12.15
C LEU A 2 -4.08 0.51 11.27
N ILE A 3 -4.52 0.37 10.03
CA ILE A 3 -3.82 -0.46 9.03
C ILE A 3 -2.75 0.40 8.37
N ARG A 4 -1.54 -0.14 8.27
CA ARG A 4 -0.43 0.39 7.47
C ARG A 4 -0.02 -0.65 6.43
N THR A 5 0.79 -0.24 5.46
CA THR A 5 1.22 -1.10 4.36
C THR A 5 2.73 -1.06 4.17
N ARG A 6 3.30 -2.20 3.76
CA ARG A 6 4.67 -2.36 3.28
C ARG A 6 4.75 -2.38 1.75
N VAL A 7 3.63 -2.22 1.05
CA VAL A 7 3.56 -2.28 -0.41
C VAL A 7 4.58 -1.35 -1.07
N PHE A 8 4.79 -0.14 -0.54
CA PHE A 8 5.78 0.80 -1.09
C PHE A 8 7.23 0.37 -0.88
N GLU A 9 7.53 -0.32 0.23
CA GLU A 9 8.86 -0.86 0.50
C GLU A 9 9.17 -2.03 -0.44
N ILE A 10 8.20 -2.93 -0.61
CA ILE A 10 8.30 -4.09 -1.50
C ILE A 10 8.34 -3.64 -2.97
N ALA A 11 7.55 -2.62 -3.34
CA ALA A 11 7.47 -2.12 -4.71
C ALA A 11 8.78 -1.55 -5.24
N ASN A 12 9.61 -0.93 -4.38
CA ASN A 12 10.88 -0.32 -4.81
C ASN A 12 11.84 -1.31 -5.48
N ASN A 13 11.73 -2.61 -5.17
CA ASN A 13 12.54 -3.66 -5.77
C ASN A 13 11.90 -4.30 -7.03
N LYS A 14 10.62 -4.03 -7.28
CA LYS A 14 9.82 -4.71 -8.32
C LYS A 14 9.33 -3.77 -9.43
N PHE A 15 9.14 -2.50 -9.13
CA PHE A 15 8.58 -1.51 -10.05
C PHE A 15 9.49 -0.29 -10.16
N SER A 16 9.67 0.20 -11.38
CA SER A 16 10.54 1.35 -11.66
C SER A 16 9.96 2.67 -11.12
N ASN A 17 8.64 2.76 -11.01
CA ASN A 17 7.95 3.95 -10.53
C ASN A 17 6.54 3.63 -9.96
N LEU A 18 5.88 4.65 -9.39
CA LEU A 18 4.55 4.51 -8.80
C LEU A 18 3.41 4.35 -9.82
N SER A 19 3.60 4.79 -11.07
CA SER A 19 2.62 4.59 -12.13
C SER A 19 2.56 3.12 -12.56
N ASP A 20 3.71 2.45 -12.64
CA ASP A 20 3.80 1.02 -12.92
C ASP A 20 3.12 0.20 -11.81
N LEU A 21 3.39 0.57 -10.55
CA LEU A 21 2.72 -0.02 -9.39
C LEU A 21 1.19 0.18 -9.46
N ALA A 22 0.73 1.39 -9.80
CA ALA A 22 -0.69 1.69 -9.93
C ALA A 22 -1.37 0.82 -11.00
N GLY A 23 -0.68 0.66 -12.15
CA GLY A 23 -1.11 -0.22 -13.24
C GLY A 23 -1.23 -1.67 -12.79
N ALA A 24 -0.19 -2.21 -12.14
CA ALA A 24 -0.21 -3.57 -11.61
C ALA A 24 -1.28 -3.80 -10.53
N MET A 25 -1.59 -2.77 -9.73
CA MET A 25 -2.64 -2.81 -8.71
C MET A 25 -4.05 -2.54 -9.26
N GLY A 26 -4.20 -2.18 -10.54
CA GLY A 26 -5.51 -1.83 -11.11
C GLY A 26 -6.19 -0.61 -10.45
N ILE A 27 -5.41 0.34 -9.93
CA ILE A 27 -5.92 1.56 -9.30
C ILE A 27 -5.30 2.82 -9.92
N SER A 28 -5.92 3.98 -9.68
CA SER A 28 -5.37 5.24 -10.21
C SER A 28 -4.09 5.64 -9.48
N VAL A 29 -3.16 6.26 -10.22
CA VAL A 29 -1.91 6.82 -9.67
C VAL A 29 -2.21 7.80 -8.53
N SER A 30 -3.26 8.62 -8.66
CA SER A 30 -3.71 9.52 -7.58
C SER A 30 -4.12 8.78 -6.29
N GLN A 31 -4.68 7.58 -6.39
CA GLN A 31 -4.99 6.77 -5.22
C GLN A 31 -3.71 6.25 -4.54
N ILE A 32 -2.72 5.83 -5.31
CA ILE A 32 -1.39 5.45 -4.80
C ILE A 32 -0.75 6.60 -4.01
N TYR A 33 -0.65 7.79 -4.61
CA TYR A 33 -0.05 8.95 -3.94
C TYR A 33 -0.79 9.34 -2.66
N ARG A 34 -2.14 9.37 -2.68
CA ARG A 34 -2.92 9.72 -1.48
C ARG A 34 -2.73 8.74 -0.33
N VAL A 35 -2.56 7.44 -0.61
CA VAL A 35 -2.24 6.44 0.42
C VAL A 35 -0.81 6.62 0.92
N ARG A 36 0.15 6.81 0.02
CA ARG A 36 1.57 7.04 0.37
C ARG A 36 1.77 8.27 1.26
N GLU A 37 1.07 9.37 0.96
CA GLU A 37 1.13 10.63 1.71
C GLU A 37 0.29 10.61 3.00
N GLY A 38 -0.45 9.53 3.26
CA GLY A 38 -1.35 9.43 4.42
C GLY A 38 -2.62 10.28 4.31
N LYS A 39 -2.90 10.90 3.15
CA LYS A 39 -4.12 11.67 2.88
C LYS A 39 -5.37 10.79 2.74
N ARG A 40 -5.19 9.49 2.46
CA ARG A 40 -6.26 8.49 2.40
C ARG A 40 -5.82 7.21 3.09
N GLY A 41 -6.71 6.63 3.89
CA GLY A 41 -6.49 5.31 4.48
C GLY A 41 -6.45 4.19 3.44
N ILE A 42 -5.97 3.03 3.86
CA ILE A 42 -5.99 1.80 3.07
C ILE A 42 -7.43 1.29 3.01
N ASN A 43 -8.00 1.23 1.81
CA ASN A 43 -9.34 0.71 1.56
C ASN A 43 -9.30 -0.65 0.87
N GLU A 44 -10.46 -1.31 0.77
CA GLU A 44 -10.61 -2.60 0.10
C GLU A 44 -9.98 -2.62 -1.30
N LYS A 45 -10.25 -1.60 -2.12
CA LYS A 45 -9.68 -1.51 -3.48
C LYS A 45 -8.15 -1.52 -3.47
N PHE A 46 -7.52 -0.85 -2.51
CA PHE A 46 -6.06 -0.87 -2.36
C PHE A 46 -5.56 -2.26 -1.93
N ILE A 47 -6.28 -2.95 -1.04
CA ILE A 47 -5.93 -4.30 -0.57
C ILE A 47 -6.02 -5.31 -1.72
N ILE A 48 -7.12 -5.30 -2.46
CA ILE A 48 -7.33 -6.16 -3.63
C ILE A 48 -6.23 -5.88 -4.68
N GLY A 49 -6.00 -4.61 -5.00
CA GLY A 49 -4.96 -4.23 -5.96
C GLY A 49 -3.56 -4.66 -5.53
N ALA A 50 -3.22 -4.51 -4.25
CA ALA A 50 -1.95 -4.99 -3.73
C ALA A 50 -1.82 -6.50 -3.90
N LYS A 51 -2.89 -7.26 -3.63
CA LYS A 51 -2.85 -8.70 -3.80
C LYS A 51 -2.71 -9.13 -5.27
N GLN A 52 -3.25 -8.35 -6.20
CA GLN A 52 -3.06 -8.56 -7.65
C GLN A 52 -1.61 -8.26 -8.09
N ALA A 53 -1.00 -7.18 -7.60
CA ALA A 53 0.38 -6.82 -7.93
C ALA A 53 1.43 -7.73 -7.26
N PHE A 54 1.08 -8.33 -6.12
CA PHE A 54 1.93 -9.19 -5.30
C PHE A 54 1.23 -10.53 -5.00
N PRO A 55 1.00 -11.38 -6.01
CA PRO A 55 0.24 -12.62 -5.85
C PRO A 55 0.93 -13.64 -4.94
N ASP A 56 2.25 -13.60 -4.81
CA ASP A 56 3.02 -14.53 -3.98
C ASP A 56 3.13 -14.08 -2.51
N TYR A 57 2.78 -12.84 -2.20
CA TYR A 57 2.87 -12.30 -0.83
C TYR A 57 1.57 -12.50 -0.07
N ARG A 58 1.66 -12.89 1.20
CA ARG A 58 0.50 -12.98 2.09
C ARG A 58 0.02 -11.59 2.52
N LEU A 59 -1.24 -11.47 2.93
CA LEU A 59 -1.81 -10.19 3.34
C LEU A 59 -1.11 -9.58 4.56
N ASP A 60 -0.65 -10.40 5.50
CA ASP A 60 0.11 -9.99 6.69
C ASP A 60 1.55 -9.56 6.38
N GLU A 61 2.09 -9.92 5.22
CA GLU A 61 3.36 -9.41 4.72
C GLU A 61 3.20 -8.04 4.04
N LEU A 62 2.04 -7.81 3.40
CA LEU A 62 1.70 -6.56 2.71
C LEU A 62 1.14 -5.48 3.65
N PHE A 63 0.42 -5.89 4.69
CA PHE A 63 -0.34 -5.03 5.58
C PHE A 63 -0.13 -5.43 7.04
N TYR A 64 -0.05 -4.42 7.91
CA TYR A 64 0.13 -4.64 9.34
C TYR A 64 -0.70 -3.65 10.14
N PHE A 65 -1.07 -4.06 11.35
CA PHE A 65 -1.78 -3.19 12.28
C PHE A 65 -0.79 -2.45 13.17
N VAL A 66 -1.08 -1.18 13.43
CA VAL A 66 -0.42 -0.39 14.47
C VAL A 66 -1.43 0.02 15.53
N ASN A 67 -1.00 -0.07 16.78
CA ASN A 67 -1.72 0.53 17.90
C ASN A 67 -1.49 2.04 17.87
N GLY A 68 -2.57 2.82 17.99
CA GLY A 68 -2.59 4.27 17.81
C GLY A 68 -1.90 5.04 18.94
N ARG A 69 -0.61 4.81 19.17
CA ARG A 69 0.28 5.67 19.95
C ARG A 69 1.50 6.01 19.11
N THR A 70 1.30 6.83 18.08
CA THR A 70 2.42 7.61 17.56
C THR A 70 2.73 8.67 18.61
N PRO A 71 3.95 8.77 19.18
CA PRO A 71 4.32 9.97 19.90
C PRO A 71 4.20 11.11 18.90
N ARG A 72 3.46 12.17 19.25
CA ARG A 72 3.56 13.44 18.53
C ARG A 72 5.02 13.87 18.67
N LYS A 73 5.76 13.88 17.56
CA LYS A 73 6.96 14.71 17.44
C LYS A 73 6.52 16.15 17.26
#